data_AF-A0A836FBC0-F1
#
_entry.id   AF-A0A836FBC0-F1
#
_cell.length_a   1.000
_cell.length_b   1.000
_cell.length_c   1.000
_cell.angle_alpha   90.00
_cell.angle_beta   90.00
_cell.angle_gamma   90.00
#
_symmetry.space_group_name_H-M   'P 1'
#
loop_
_entity.id
_entity.type
_entity.pdbx_description
1 polymer ?
#
loop_
_entity_poly.entity_id
_entity_poly.type
_entity_poly.pdbx_seq_one_letter_code
_entity_poly.pdbx_strand_id
1 'polypeptide(L)'
;MAICSIDAFSKFSLTYRSYLNYIGPINQIVTIITDEILLKTLDKFSAVYKGPQEPGTDLSLAEWGRKEIVLAENEMPGLMSIRKKYGPSKVLKGARITGCLHMTVQTAVLIETLVELGAEVQWSSCNIFSTQDHAAAAIAKTGVPVYAWKGETEEEYIWCIEQTLVFRDDKPFNLILDDGGDLTNLVHTKYPQYLKECRGLSEETTTGVHNLYRMVKEGTLKVPAINVNDSVTKSKFDNLYGCRESLIDGIKRATDIMIAGKVCVVAGYGDVGKGSAQSLRALGGRVIVTEIDPINALQAAMAGYEVTTMDEASTKGQIYVTTTGCENIIVDRHFMNMPNDAIVCNIGHFDCEIDVAWLEKNAEKTNIKPQVDRYLLKNGRHIILLAEGRLVNLGCAMGHPSFVMSNSFTNQVLAQIELWTKSDKYSIGVHMLPKKLDEEVAALHLNHLGVKLTTLTPEQAKYLDTPVEGPYKPDHYRY
;
A
#
# COMPACT_ATOMS: atom_id res chain seq x y z
N MET A 1 17.36 39.36 24.94
CA MET A 1 17.41 39.50 26.41
C MET A 1 16.32 38.61 26.98
N ALA A 2 16.55 37.66 27.88
CA ALA A 2 17.74 37.36 28.65
C ALA A 2 17.86 35.84 28.89
N ILE A 3 19.11 35.42 28.89
CA ILE A 3 19.68 34.21 29.51
C ILE A 3 19.25 34.14 30.98
N CYS A 4 18.77 32.98 31.45
CA CYS A 4 18.98 32.41 32.80
C CYS A 4 18.12 31.14 32.99
N SER A 5 18.56 30.03 33.56
CA SER A 5 19.89 29.45 33.79
C SER A 5 19.69 28.01 34.27
N ILE A 6 20.67 27.17 33.97
CA ILE A 6 20.93 25.76 34.32
C ILE A 6 20.91 25.42 35.84
N ASP A 7 20.44 26.32 36.72
CA ASP A 7 20.66 26.25 38.17
C ASP A 7 19.65 25.40 38.98
N ALA A 8 18.57 24.90 38.35
CA ALA A 8 17.61 24.04 39.05
C ALA A 8 18.09 22.57 39.16
N PHE A 9 18.99 22.13 38.27
CA PHE A 9 19.46 20.74 38.23
C PHE A 9 20.65 20.47 39.16
N SER A 10 21.47 21.48 39.46
CA SER A 10 22.63 21.35 40.34
C SER A 10 22.23 21.13 41.81
N LYS A 11 21.06 21.64 42.23
CA LYS A 11 20.57 21.49 43.62
C LYS A 11 19.96 20.13 43.94
N PHE A 12 19.44 19.39 42.95
CA PHE A 12 18.89 18.05 43.18
C PHE A 12 20.00 16.98 43.33
N SER A 13 21.15 17.20 42.67
CA SER A 13 22.32 16.31 42.70
C SER A 13 23.05 16.30 44.06
N LEU A 14 23.06 17.44 44.77
CA LEU A 14 23.83 17.59 46.01
C LEU A 14 23.13 17.02 47.25
N THR A 15 21.80 16.92 47.25
CA THR A 15 21.04 16.38 48.41
C THR A 15 21.00 14.85 48.42
N TYR A 16 21.23 14.19 47.29
CA TYR A 16 21.25 12.72 47.19
C TYR A 16 22.61 12.11 47.57
N ARG A 17 23.70 12.85 47.35
CA ARG A 17 25.07 12.38 47.66
C ARG A 17 25.40 12.34 49.16
N SER A 18 24.63 13.00 50.02
CA SER A 18 24.83 12.98 51.48
C SER A 18 24.16 11.79 52.18
N TYR A 19 23.21 11.09 51.53
CA TYR A 19 22.50 9.94 52.11
C TYR A 19 23.16 8.58 51.84
N LEU A 20 24.11 8.51 50.90
CA LEU A 20 24.71 7.24 50.43
C LEU A 20 25.95 6.78 51.20
N ASN A 21 26.40 7.52 52.23
CA ASN A 21 27.61 7.20 52.99
C ASN A 21 27.40 6.29 54.22
N TYR A 22 26.22 5.68 54.40
CA TYR A 22 25.92 4.93 55.64
C TYR A 22 25.49 3.47 55.50
N ILE A 23 25.55 2.85 54.31
CA ILE A 23 25.23 1.42 54.17
C ILE A 23 26.19 0.80 53.15
N GLY A 24 26.80 -0.33 53.51
CA GLY A 24 27.84 -1.07 52.78
C GLY A 24 27.37 -1.70 51.45
N PRO A 25 27.81 -2.93 51.08
CA PRO A 25 27.95 -3.40 49.69
C PRO A 25 26.63 -3.76 48.95
N ILE A 26 25.62 -2.91 49.05
CA ILE A 26 24.37 -2.92 48.27
C ILE A 26 24.44 -1.87 47.14
N ASN A 27 25.41 -0.95 47.18
CA ASN A 27 25.53 0.17 46.24
C ASN A 27 25.94 -0.22 44.80
N GLN A 28 26.60 -1.35 44.55
CA GLN A 28 26.87 -1.73 43.14
C GLN A 28 25.63 -2.23 42.41
N ILE A 29 24.72 -2.92 43.10
CA ILE A 29 23.51 -3.47 42.48
C ILE A 29 22.43 -2.39 42.35
N VAL A 30 22.26 -1.53 43.36
CA VAL A 30 21.27 -0.45 43.31
C VAL A 30 21.68 0.63 42.31
N THR A 31 22.98 0.97 42.18
CA THR A 31 23.45 1.95 41.19
C THR A 31 23.27 1.45 39.76
N ILE A 32 23.54 0.16 39.49
CA ILE A 32 23.31 -0.45 38.17
C ILE A 32 21.81 -0.46 37.84
N ILE A 33 20.93 -0.84 38.78
CA ILE A 33 19.48 -0.90 38.55
C ILE A 33 18.90 0.52 38.38
N THR A 34 19.37 1.51 39.15
CA THR A 34 18.92 2.90 38.99
C THR A 34 19.44 3.53 37.72
N ASP A 35 20.68 3.25 37.29
CA ASP A 35 21.21 3.79 36.03
C ASP A 35 20.56 3.13 34.82
N GLU A 36 20.23 1.83 34.87
CA GLU A 36 19.52 1.14 33.79
C GLU A 36 18.05 1.57 33.69
N ILE A 37 17.38 1.82 34.82
CA ILE A 37 16.03 2.38 34.85
C ILE A 37 16.04 3.86 34.46
N LEU A 38 17.03 4.64 34.89
CA LEU A 38 17.18 6.05 34.52
C LEU A 38 17.57 6.18 33.04
N LEU A 39 18.39 5.28 32.48
CA LEU A 39 18.68 5.19 31.04
C LEU A 39 17.45 4.75 30.24
N LYS A 40 16.70 3.72 30.67
CA LYS A 40 15.43 3.33 30.01
C LYS A 40 14.36 4.43 30.11
N THR A 41 14.39 5.22 31.18
CA THR A 41 13.47 6.36 31.37
C THR A 41 13.97 7.58 30.58
N LEU A 42 15.27 7.82 30.48
CA LEU A 42 15.88 8.88 29.66
C LEU A 42 15.82 8.56 28.17
N ASP A 43 15.85 7.31 27.74
CA ASP A 43 15.58 6.90 26.36
C ASP A 43 14.11 7.13 26.02
N LYS A 44 13.19 6.79 26.93
CA LYS A 44 11.76 7.16 26.79
C LYS A 44 11.53 8.67 26.81
N PHE A 45 12.27 9.44 27.60
CA PHE A 45 12.16 10.91 27.63
C PHE A 45 12.90 11.60 26.47
N SER A 46 13.95 11.00 25.93
CA SER A 46 14.68 11.51 24.75
C SER A 46 13.91 11.25 23.44
N ALA A 47 13.11 10.17 23.40
CA ALA A 47 12.10 9.94 22.36
C ALA A 47 10.97 10.99 22.36
N VAL A 48 10.74 11.68 23.48
CA VAL A 48 9.72 12.74 23.62
C VAL A 48 10.25 14.14 23.25
N TYR A 49 11.58 14.35 23.19
CA TYR A 49 12.17 15.68 23.03
C TYR A 49 13.18 15.86 21.87
N LYS A 50 13.47 14.82 21.10
CA LYS A 50 14.06 14.98 19.76
C LYS A 50 12.93 14.86 18.75
N GLY A 51 12.67 15.92 17.98
CA GLY A 51 11.86 15.80 16.75
C GLY A 51 12.38 14.64 15.90
N PRO A 52 11.52 13.96 15.13
CA PRO A 52 11.77 12.62 14.65
C PRO A 52 13.07 12.56 13.85
N GLN A 53 14.11 11.97 14.43
CA GLN A 53 15.04 11.16 13.65
C GLN A 53 14.49 9.75 13.75
N GLU A 54 13.47 9.48 12.93
CA GLU A 54 12.98 8.15 12.63
C GLU A 54 14.15 7.37 12.00
N PRO A 55 14.47 6.14 12.44
CA PRO A 55 15.45 5.30 11.75
C PRO A 55 15.07 5.18 10.27
N GLY A 56 16.04 5.32 9.36
CA GLY A 56 15.85 5.02 7.94
C GLY A 56 15.43 6.19 7.02
N THR A 57 14.75 7.23 7.52
CA THR A 57 14.27 8.33 6.66
C THR A 57 15.31 9.45 6.53
N ASP A 58 15.91 9.61 5.34
CA ASP A 58 16.77 10.77 5.04
C ASP A 58 15.93 12.05 4.82
N LEU A 59 15.79 12.84 5.89
CA LEU A 59 15.06 14.12 5.87
C LEU A 59 15.63 15.15 4.88
N SER A 60 16.85 14.98 4.37
CA SER A 60 17.42 15.85 3.33
C SER A 60 16.61 15.78 2.02
N LEU A 61 15.90 14.67 1.79
CA LEU A 61 15.07 14.44 0.60
C LEU A 61 13.72 15.17 0.63
N ALA A 62 13.33 15.75 1.78
CA ALA A 62 11.99 16.29 1.98
C ALA A 62 11.64 17.44 1.00
N GLU A 63 12.61 18.24 0.56
CA GLU A 63 12.34 19.30 -0.42
C GLU A 63 12.02 18.73 -1.80
N TRP A 64 12.70 17.67 -2.21
CA TRP A 64 12.39 16.96 -3.45
C TRP A 64 11.00 16.32 -3.37
N GLY A 65 10.71 15.58 -2.28
CA GLY A 65 9.39 15.00 -2.07
C GLY A 65 8.27 16.03 -2.10
N ARG A 66 8.46 17.20 -1.47
CA ARG A 66 7.46 18.28 -1.53
C ARG A 66 7.20 18.76 -2.96
N LYS A 67 8.24 18.89 -3.80
CA LYS A 67 8.08 19.30 -5.20
C LYS A 67 7.25 18.28 -5.98
N GLU A 68 7.49 16.99 -5.79
CA GLU A 68 6.70 15.94 -6.45
C GLU A 68 5.27 15.84 -5.91
N ILE A 69 5.06 16.03 -4.61
CA ILE A 69 3.72 16.10 -4.00
C ILE A 69 2.91 17.22 -4.64
N VAL A 70 3.48 18.41 -4.84
CA VAL A 70 2.77 19.53 -5.51
C VAL A 70 2.40 19.18 -6.96
N LEU A 71 3.24 18.43 -7.68
CA LEU A 71 2.90 17.94 -9.01
C LEU A 71 1.76 16.91 -8.94
N ALA A 72 1.83 15.99 -7.98
CA ALA A 72 0.81 14.97 -7.77
C ALA A 72 -0.54 15.56 -7.38
N GLU A 73 -0.58 16.61 -6.55
CA GLU A 73 -1.82 17.32 -6.20
C GLU A 73 -2.57 17.83 -7.44
N ASN A 74 -1.83 18.33 -8.45
CA ASN A 74 -2.43 18.76 -9.72
C ASN A 74 -3.01 17.59 -10.52
N GLU A 75 -2.46 16.40 -10.38
CA GLU A 75 -2.94 15.17 -11.03
C GLU A 75 -3.94 14.38 -10.16
N MET A 76 -4.32 14.87 -8.98
CA MET A 76 -5.23 14.18 -8.05
C MET A 76 -6.52 14.97 -7.79
N PRO A 77 -7.32 15.24 -8.83
CA PRO A 77 -8.47 16.14 -8.74
C PRO A 77 -9.56 15.64 -7.78
N GLY A 78 -9.69 14.32 -7.60
CA GLY A 78 -10.61 13.71 -6.64
C GLY A 78 -10.29 14.11 -5.21
N LEU A 79 -9.05 13.86 -4.77
CA LEU A 79 -8.58 14.24 -3.43
C LEU A 79 -8.64 15.75 -3.21
N MET A 80 -8.22 16.56 -4.19
CA MET A 80 -8.29 18.02 -4.07
C MET A 80 -9.72 18.53 -3.93
N SER A 81 -10.67 17.91 -4.63
CA SER A 81 -12.10 18.23 -4.50
C SER A 81 -12.66 17.84 -3.13
N ILE A 82 -12.24 16.70 -2.59
CA ILE A 82 -12.61 16.26 -1.23
C ILE A 82 -12.06 17.21 -0.17
N ARG A 83 -10.81 17.66 -0.27
CA ARG A 83 -10.23 18.70 0.61
C ARG A 83 -11.08 19.97 0.57
N LYS A 84 -11.43 20.46 -0.63
CA LYS A 84 -12.27 21.65 -0.79
C LYS A 84 -13.67 21.48 -0.19
N LYS A 85 -14.28 20.30 -0.35
CA LYS A 85 -15.66 20.01 0.11
C LYS A 85 -15.72 19.82 1.63
N TYR A 86 -14.80 19.06 2.21
CA TYR A 86 -14.90 18.61 3.60
C TYR A 86 -13.87 19.23 4.57
N GLY A 87 -12.83 19.89 4.05
CA GLY A 87 -11.81 20.58 4.82
C GLY A 87 -12.36 21.64 5.78
N PRO A 88 -13.26 22.56 5.34
CA PRO A 88 -13.83 23.58 6.24
C PRO A 88 -14.58 23.01 7.44
N SER A 89 -15.26 21.87 7.26
CA SER A 89 -16.00 21.19 8.34
C SER A 89 -15.14 20.29 9.23
N LYS A 90 -13.90 19.98 8.81
CA LYS A 90 -12.99 19.03 9.48
C LYS A 90 -13.73 17.75 9.91
N VAL A 91 -14.37 17.09 8.95
CA VAL A 91 -15.28 15.95 9.20
C VAL A 91 -14.62 14.76 9.91
N LEU A 92 -13.29 14.62 9.82
CA LEU A 92 -12.52 13.57 10.50
C LEU A 92 -11.92 14.03 11.84
N LYS A 93 -12.34 15.19 12.38
CA LYS A 93 -11.86 15.68 13.67
C LYS A 93 -12.03 14.62 14.76
N GLY A 94 -10.91 14.25 15.39
CA GLY A 94 -10.84 13.24 16.46
C GLY A 94 -10.55 11.81 15.98
N ALA A 95 -10.52 11.58 14.66
CA ALA A 95 -10.03 10.33 14.10
C ALA A 95 -8.51 10.24 14.30
N ARG A 96 -8.06 9.05 14.68
CA ARG A 96 -6.65 8.64 14.79
C ARG A 96 -6.47 7.45 13.85
N ILE A 97 -6.01 7.75 12.65
CA ILE A 97 -5.93 6.79 11.54
C ILE A 97 -4.52 6.22 11.52
N THR A 98 -4.41 4.92 11.79
CA THR A 98 -3.20 4.16 11.45
C THR A 98 -3.33 3.68 10.00
N GLY A 99 -2.36 4.03 9.17
CA GLY A 99 -2.28 3.62 7.77
C GLY A 99 -1.15 2.63 7.54
N CYS A 100 -1.44 1.52 6.85
CA CYS A 100 -0.44 0.59 6.33
C CYS A 100 -0.66 0.44 4.83
N LEU A 101 0.05 1.26 4.06
CA LEU A 101 -0.10 1.35 2.60
C LEU A 101 1.20 1.90 2.02
N HIS A 102 1.61 1.41 0.84
CA HIS A 102 2.80 1.88 0.11
C HIS A 102 3.10 3.37 0.32
N MET A 103 4.24 3.70 0.94
CA MET A 103 4.58 5.09 1.28
C MET A 103 5.16 5.85 0.07
N THR A 104 4.26 6.30 -0.81
CA THR A 104 4.58 6.96 -2.09
C THR A 104 4.24 8.45 -2.09
N VAL A 105 4.62 9.17 -3.16
CA VAL A 105 4.16 10.55 -3.40
C VAL A 105 2.63 10.63 -3.47
N GLN A 106 1.96 9.63 -4.04
CA GLN A 106 0.49 9.61 -4.13
C GLN A 106 -0.12 9.45 -2.74
N THR A 107 0.46 8.56 -1.92
CA THR A 107 0.02 8.31 -0.54
C THR A 107 0.25 9.53 0.35
N ALA A 108 1.32 10.29 0.09
CA ALA A 108 1.54 11.58 0.76
C ALA A 108 0.35 12.55 0.55
N VAL A 109 -0.22 12.60 -0.66
CA VAL A 109 -1.43 13.42 -0.93
C VAL A 109 -2.66 12.88 -0.21
N LEU A 110 -2.81 11.56 -0.09
CA LEU A 110 -3.85 10.91 0.73
C LEU A 110 -3.70 11.30 2.22
N ILE A 111 -2.51 11.13 2.79
CA ILE A 111 -2.20 11.47 4.19
C ILE A 111 -2.55 12.93 4.48
N GLU A 112 -2.06 13.86 3.66
CA GLU A 112 -2.35 15.29 3.83
C GLU A 112 -3.84 15.61 3.61
N THR A 113 -4.57 14.82 2.82
CA THR A 113 -6.03 14.95 2.71
C THR A 113 -6.72 14.55 4.01
N LEU A 114 -6.35 13.43 4.61
CA LEU A 114 -6.91 12.98 5.90
C LEU A 114 -6.63 14.00 7.01
N VAL A 115 -5.40 14.53 7.07
CA VAL A 115 -5.01 15.60 7.99
C VAL A 115 -5.79 16.89 7.72
N GLU A 116 -5.95 17.31 6.45
CA GLU A 116 -6.75 18.48 6.08
C GLU A 116 -8.23 18.29 6.44
N LEU A 117 -8.73 17.06 6.49
CA LEU A 117 -10.08 16.75 6.97
C LEU A 117 -10.18 16.65 8.50
N GLY A 118 -9.07 16.82 9.23
CA GLY A 118 -9.03 16.91 10.70
C GLY A 118 -8.57 15.65 11.44
N ALA A 119 -8.13 14.61 10.72
CA ALA A 119 -7.59 13.40 11.35
C ALA A 119 -6.18 13.64 11.91
N GLU A 120 -5.83 12.90 12.95
CA GLU A 120 -4.44 12.60 13.32
C GLU A 120 -4.04 11.30 12.60
N VAL A 121 -2.84 11.26 12.02
CA VAL A 121 -2.41 10.18 11.13
C VAL A 121 -1.02 9.68 11.55
N GLN A 122 -0.81 8.37 11.51
CA GLN A 122 0.49 7.71 11.58
C GLN A 122 0.57 6.67 10.47
N TRP A 123 1.74 6.47 9.87
CA TRP A 123 1.84 5.68 8.64
C TRP A 123 3.03 4.73 8.62
N SER A 124 2.81 3.53 8.07
CA SER A 124 3.85 2.59 7.62
C SER A 124 3.58 2.16 6.19
N SER A 125 4.61 1.65 5.51
CA SER A 125 4.43 0.99 4.21
C SER A 125 3.82 -0.40 4.39
N CYS A 126 3.17 -0.94 3.35
CA CYS A 126 2.71 -2.35 3.30
C CYS A 126 3.64 -3.25 2.46
N ASN A 127 4.78 -2.73 2.00
CA ASN A 127 5.78 -3.52 1.29
C ASN A 127 7.18 -2.91 1.40
N ILE A 128 8.15 -3.76 1.74
CA ILE A 128 9.55 -3.40 2.01
C ILE A 128 10.27 -2.67 0.87
N PHE A 129 9.84 -2.81 -0.39
CA PHE A 129 10.48 -2.15 -1.54
C PHE A 129 9.64 -1.02 -2.15
N SER A 130 8.48 -0.72 -1.61
CA SER A 130 7.52 0.20 -2.23
C SER A 130 7.66 1.65 -1.80
N THR A 131 8.36 1.91 -0.69
CA THR A 131 8.55 3.27 -0.18
C THR A 131 9.33 4.13 -1.16
N GLN A 132 8.89 5.37 -1.30
CA GLN A 132 9.61 6.45 -1.96
C GLN A 132 10.17 7.36 -0.87
N ASP A 133 11.47 7.24 -0.57
CA ASP A 133 12.08 7.86 0.62
C ASP A 133 11.92 9.38 0.64
N HIS A 134 11.90 10.03 -0.52
CA HIS A 134 11.63 11.47 -0.62
C HIS A 134 10.20 11.83 -0.24
N ALA A 135 9.21 10.99 -0.55
CA ALA A 135 7.83 11.17 -0.11
C ALA A 135 7.70 10.97 1.40
N ALA A 136 8.30 9.92 1.96
CA ALA A 136 8.35 9.66 3.40
C ALA A 136 8.97 10.86 4.14
N ALA A 137 10.14 11.33 3.69
CA ALA A 137 10.82 12.50 4.25
C ALA A 137 9.96 13.77 4.18
N ALA A 138 9.25 13.99 3.07
CA ALA A 138 8.39 15.16 2.91
C ALA A 138 7.18 15.16 3.85
N ILE A 139 6.60 13.99 4.12
CA ILE A 139 5.52 13.83 5.10
C ILE A 139 6.05 13.93 6.53
N ALA A 140 7.15 13.25 6.86
CA ALA A 140 7.77 13.34 8.18
C ALA A 140 8.08 14.80 8.57
N LYS A 141 8.54 15.61 7.61
CA LYS A 141 8.81 17.05 7.80
C LYS A 141 7.56 17.89 8.12
N THR A 142 6.35 17.41 7.80
CA THR A 142 5.08 18.05 8.21
C THR A 142 4.74 17.81 9.69
N GLY A 143 5.40 16.84 10.32
CA GLY A 143 5.15 16.42 11.70
C GLY A 143 4.25 15.19 11.85
N VAL A 144 3.75 14.63 10.74
CA VAL A 144 3.07 13.32 10.68
C VAL A 144 4.11 12.21 10.85
N PRO A 145 3.98 11.30 11.83
CA PRO A 145 4.91 10.18 12.00
C PRO A 145 4.84 9.18 10.84
N VAL A 146 5.99 8.86 10.25
CA VAL A 146 6.12 7.91 9.13
C VAL A 146 7.25 6.92 9.42
N TYR A 147 6.90 5.64 9.51
CA TYR A 147 7.84 4.55 9.73
C TYR A 147 7.92 3.73 8.45
N ALA A 148 8.72 4.19 7.50
CA ALA A 148 8.88 3.54 6.21
C ALA A 148 10.16 4.00 5.49
N TRP A 149 10.89 3.07 4.88
CA TRP A 149 11.98 3.34 3.93
C TRP A 149 12.10 2.22 2.90
N LYS A 150 12.75 2.49 1.76
CA LYS A 150 12.93 1.47 0.74
C LYS A 150 14.05 0.50 1.14
N GLY A 151 13.73 -0.80 1.14
CA GLY A 151 14.67 -1.87 1.51
C GLY A 151 14.64 -2.22 2.99
N GLU A 152 13.51 -2.05 3.67
CA GLU A 152 13.27 -2.61 5.00
C GLU A 152 13.56 -4.12 5.03
N THR A 153 14.12 -4.60 6.14
CA THR A 153 14.05 -6.03 6.47
C THR A 153 12.65 -6.41 6.95
N GLU A 154 12.31 -7.70 6.94
CA GLU A 154 11.03 -8.18 7.47
C GLU A 154 10.82 -7.83 8.96
N GLU A 155 11.89 -7.80 9.76
CA GLU A 155 11.80 -7.40 11.17
C GLU A 155 11.49 -5.91 11.31
N GLU A 156 12.14 -5.06 10.50
CA GLU A 156 11.90 -3.62 10.45
C GLU A 156 10.50 -3.29 9.93
N TYR A 157 10.01 -4.03 8.94
CA TYR A 157 8.66 -3.90 8.40
C TYR A 157 7.59 -4.08 9.49
N ILE A 158 7.66 -5.18 10.25
CA ILE A 158 6.74 -5.43 11.36
C ILE A 158 6.91 -4.38 12.46
N TRP A 159 8.15 -3.99 12.78
CA TRP A 159 8.40 -2.93 13.75
C TRP A 159 7.75 -1.60 13.34
N CYS A 160 7.81 -1.24 12.05
CA CYS A 160 7.22 -0.04 11.50
C CYS A 160 5.70 -0.03 11.69
N ILE A 161 5.01 -1.13 11.36
CA ILE A 161 3.56 -1.26 11.59
C ILE A 161 3.24 -1.07 13.08
N GLU A 162 4.02 -1.68 13.98
CA GLU A 162 3.81 -1.56 15.43
C GLU A 162 3.95 -0.12 15.95
N GLN A 163 4.82 0.71 15.36
CA GLN A 163 4.98 2.11 15.77
C GLN A 163 3.73 2.96 15.46
N THR A 164 2.91 2.55 14.50
CA THR A 164 1.72 3.32 14.10
C THR A 164 0.51 3.13 15.04
N LEU A 165 0.58 2.17 15.97
CA LEU A 165 -0.62 1.70 16.71
C LEU A 165 -1.07 2.64 17.85
N VAL A 166 -0.15 3.40 18.43
CA VAL A 166 -0.40 4.28 19.57
C VAL A 166 0.04 5.70 19.22
N PHE A 167 -0.83 6.67 19.50
CA PHE A 167 -0.63 8.08 19.20
C PHE A 167 -0.04 8.83 20.40
N ARG A 168 0.34 10.10 20.19
CA ARG A 168 1.12 10.90 21.18
C ARG A 168 0.45 11.11 22.54
N ASP A 169 -0.87 10.92 22.64
CA ASP A 169 -1.63 11.02 23.88
C ASP A 169 -1.84 9.66 24.57
N ASP A 170 -1.01 8.67 24.24
CA ASP A 170 -1.08 7.27 24.68
C ASP A 170 -2.40 6.57 24.30
N LYS A 171 -3.18 7.14 23.38
CA LYS A 171 -4.40 6.50 22.87
C LYS A 171 -4.08 5.64 21.64
N PRO A 172 -4.69 4.46 21.53
CA PRO A 172 -4.59 3.67 20.31
C PRO A 172 -5.31 4.37 19.16
N PHE A 173 -5.00 3.96 17.94
CA PHE A 173 -5.80 4.28 16.75
C PHE A 173 -7.29 4.00 16.99
N ASN A 174 -8.15 4.68 16.24
CA ASN A 174 -9.60 4.43 16.24
C ASN A 174 -10.19 4.24 14.84
N LEU A 175 -9.34 4.25 13.81
CA LEU A 175 -9.62 3.82 12.44
C LEU A 175 -8.37 3.16 11.86
N ILE A 176 -8.58 2.19 10.98
CA ILE A 176 -7.52 1.54 10.20
C ILE A 176 -7.73 1.88 8.73
N LEU A 177 -6.64 2.16 8.01
CA LEU A 177 -6.59 2.21 6.56
C LEU A 177 -5.51 1.21 6.11
N ASP A 178 -5.90 0.18 5.38
CA ASP A 178 -5.05 -0.96 5.10
C ASP A 178 -4.99 -1.28 3.60
N ASP A 179 -3.86 -1.84 3.20
CA ASP A 179 -3.57 -2.35 1.86
C ASP A 179 -2.83 -3.68 2.03
N GLY A 180 -3.57 -4.77 1.84
CA GLY A 180 -3.05 -6.14 1.95
C GLY A 180 -3.52 -6.90 3.18
N GLY A 181 -3.89 -6.17 4.23
CA GLY A 181 -4.45 -6.73 5.47
C GLY A 181 -3.43 -7.04 6.56
N ASP A 182 -2.14 -6.68 6.39
CA ASP A 182 -1.09 -6.99 7.37
C ASP A 182 -1.29 -6.26 8.70
N LEU A 183 -1.62 -4.97 8.65
CA LEU A 183 -1.95 -4.19 9.84
C LEU A 183 -3.21 -4.75 10.52
N THR A 184 -4.24 -5.06 9.73
CA THR A 184 -5.47 -5.69 10.22
C THR A 184 -5.17 -7.01 10.93
N ASN A 185 -4.38 -7.89 10.31
CA ASN A 185 -4.00 -9.19 10.88
C ASN A 185 -3.22 -9.04 12.18
N LEU A 186 -2.18 -8.18 12.19
CA LEU A 186 -1.35 -7.92 13.35
C LEU A 186 -2.20 -7.44 14.54
N VAL A 187 -3.07 -6.47 14.30
CA VAL A 187 -3.93 -5.89 15.34
C VAL A 187 -4.98 -6.88 15.83
N HIS A 188 -5.62 -7.65 14.94
CA HIS A 188 -6.64 -8.62 15.34
C HIS A 188 -6.08 -9.78 16.17
N THR A 189 -4.81 -10.14 15.96
CA THR A 189 -4.14 -11.27 16.58
C THR A 189 -3.32 -10.87 17.81
N LYS A 190 -2.39 -9.92 17.67
CA LYS A 190 -1.40 -9.54 18.69
C LYS A 190 -1.85 -8.38 19.58
N TYR A 191 -2.63 -7.45 19.04
CA TYR A 191 -3.08 -6.25 19.77
C TYR A 191 -4.60 -6.02 19.81
N PRO A 192 -5.41 -7.07 20.06
CA PRO A 192 -6.87 -6.94 19.97
C PRO A 192 -7.47 -5.95 20.97
N GLN A 193 -6.76 -5.62 22.04
CA GLN A 193 -7.15 -4.59 23.01
C GLN A 193 -7.31 -3.20 22.38
N TYR A 194 -6.59 -2.90 21.30
CA TYR A 194 -6.67 -1.59 20.62
C TYR A 194 -7.91 -1.45 19.74
N LEU A 195 -8.57 -2.55 19.40
CA LEU A 195 -9.80 -2.54 18.60
C LEU A 195 -11.04 -2.08 19.37
N LYS A 196 -10.97 -1.93 20.70
CA LYS A 196 -12.13 -1.60 21.54
C LYS A 196 -12.79 -0.26 21.17
N GLU A 197 -11.99 0.73 20.77
CA GLU A 197 -12.47 2.04 20.33
C GLU A 197 -12.36 2.23 18.80
N CYS A 198 -11.93 1.20 18.07
CA CYS A 198 -11.81 1.25 16.63
C CYS A 198 -13.21 1.20 15.98
N ARG A 199 -13.52 2.21 15.16
CA ARG A 199 -14.82 2.33 14.48
C ARG A 199 -14.90 1.52 13.20
N GLY A 200 -13.78 1.04 12.69
CA GLY A 200 -13.73 0.21 11.48
C GLY A 200 -12.40 0.32 10.75
N LEU A 201 -12.35 -0.40 9.64
CA LEU A 201 -11.21 -0.41 8.72
C LEU A 201 -11.65 -0.25 7.27
N SER A 202 -10.82 0.34 6.42
CA SER A 202 -10.99 0.31 4.97
C SER A 202 -9.82 -0.41 4.31
N GLU A 203 -10.11 -1.31 3.37
CA GLU A 203 -9.12 -2.17 2.72
C GLU A 203 -9.11 -1.97 1.21
N GLU A 204 -7.92 -1.71 0.66
CA GLU A 204 -7.73 -1.29 -0.72
C GLU A 204 -7.63 -2.44 -1.72
N THR A 205 -7.15 -3.61 -1.32
CA THR A 205 -6.70 -4.64 -2.28
C THR A 205 -7.55 -5.89 -2.27
N THR A 206 -7.54 -6.60 -3.41
CA THR A 206 -8.22 -7.88 -3.56
C THR A 206 -7.76 -8.90 -2.53
N THR A 207 -6.46 -8.93 -2.22
CA THR A 207 -5.88 -9.87 -1.26
C THR A 207 -6.34 -9.59 0.16
N GLY A 208 -6.28 -8.33 0.61
CA GLY A 208 -6.77 -7.95 1.93
C GLY A 208 -8.28 -8.16 2.06
N VAL A 209 -9.07 -7.87 1.02
CA VAL A 209 -10.52 -8.12 1.00
C VAL A 209 -10.83 -9.61 1.12
N HIS A 210 -10.10 -10.48 0.40
CA HIS A 210 -10.28 -11.92 0.52
C HIS A 210 -10.00 -12.40 1.96
N ASN A 211 -8.95 -11.85 2.59
CA ASN A 211 -8.67 -12.10 4.00
C ASN A 211 -9.82 -11.63 4.92
N LEU A 212 -10.39 -10.45 4.70
CA LEU A 212 -11.53 -9.96 5.48
C LEU A 212 -12.75 -10.88 5.38
N TYR A 213 -13.09 -11.37 4.18
CA TYR A 213 -14.19 -12.33 4.02
C TYR A 213 -13.92 -13.66 4.72
N ARG A 214 -12.66 -14.13 4.71
CA ARG A 214 -12.24 -15.29 5.51
C ARG A 214 -12.44 -15.03 7.00
N MET A 215 -12.00 -13.87 7.51
CA MET A 215 -12.18 -13.51 8.91
C MET A 215 -13.65 -13.39 9.32
N VAL A 216 -14.54 -12.93 8.44
CA VAL A 216 -15.99 -12.94 8.68
C VAL A 216 -16.51 -14.38 8.80
N LYS A 217 -16.12 -15.26 7.85
CA LYS A 217 -16.54 -16.67 7.85
C LYS A 217 -16.07 -17.42 9.11
N GLU A 218 -14.88 -17.08 9.60
CA GLU A 218 -14.29 -17.67 10.81
C GLU A 218 -14.77 -17.00 12.11
N GLY A 219 -15.51 -15.89 12.02
CA GLY A 219 -15.95 -15.11 13.18
C GLY A 219 -14.82 -14.40 13.92
N THR A 220 -13.71 -14.12 13.24
CA THR A 220 -12.50 -13.50 13.82
C THR A 220 -12.39 -12.00 13.55
N LEU A 221 -13.16 -11.46 12.59
CA LEU A 221 -13.25 -10.01 12.34
C LEU A 221 -13.95 -9.31 13.52
N LYS A 222 -13.32 -8.27 14.07
CA LYS A 222 -13.77 -7.60 15.32
C LYS A 222 -14.38 -6.22 15.11
N VAL A 223 -14.21 -5.61 13.93
CA VAL A 223 -14.70 -4.27 13.57
C VAL A 223 -15.32 -4.29 12.17
N PRO A 224 -16.24 -3.37 11.83
CA PRO A 224 -16.74 -3.27 10.46
C PRO A 224 -15.62 -2.92 9.47
N ALA A 225 -15.72 -3.44 8.26
CA ALA A 225 -14.79 -3.19 7.18
C ALA A 225 -15.50 -2.63 5.95
N ILE A 226 -14.92 -1.62 5.30
CA ILE A 226 -15.32 -1.18 3.96
C ILE A 226 -14.33 -1.74 2.94
N ASN A 227 -14.84 -2.54 2.01
CA ASN A 227 -14.13 -3.02 0.83
C ASN A 227 -14.03 -1.87 -0.17
N VAL A 228 -12.86 -1.23 -0.21
CA VAL A 228 -12.56 -0.18 -1.18
C VAL A 228 -12.16 -0.79 -2.52
N ASN A 229 -11.51 -1.95 -2.53
CA ASN A 229 -11.07 -2.63 -3.74
C ASN A 229 -12.18 -2.78 -4.78
N ASP A 230 -13.35 -3.24 -4.35
CA ASP A 230 -14.45 -3.58 -5.26
C ASP A 230 -15.36 -2.38 -5.59
N SER A 231 -14.99 -1.17 -5.13
CA SER A 231 -15.55 0.04 -5.73
C SER A 231 -15.19 0.07 -7.21
N VAL A 232 -16.14 0.45 -8.05
CA VAL A 232 -15.99 0.48 -9.51
C VAL A 232 -14.80 1.36 -9.88
N THR A 233 -14.78 2.57 -9.36
CA THR A 233 -13.71 3.54 -9.58
C THR A 233 -12.35 3.15 -9.00
N LYS A 234 -12.28 2.08 -8.21
CA LYS A 234 -11.03 1.45 -7.78
C LYS A 234 -10.66 0.32 -8.73
N SER A 235 -11.34 -0.82 -8.66
CA SER A 235 -10.91 -2.06 -9.32
C SER A 235 -10.78 -1.98 -10.85
N LYS A 236 -11.65 -1.26 -11.58
CA LYS A 236 -11.50 -1.14 -13.05
C LYS A 236 -10.69 0.05 -13.51
N PHE A 237 -10.16 0.83 -12.58
CA PHE A 237 -9.28 1.94 -12.90
C PHE A 237 -7.88 1.64 -12.42
N ASP A 238 -7.70 1.47 -11.12
CA ASP A 238 -6.43 1.18 -10.47
C ASP A 238 -5.84 -0.15 -10.97
N ASN A 239 -6.49 -1.27 -10.66
CA ASN A 239 -5.95 -2.59 -10.96
C ASN A 239 -5.79 -2.79 -12.48
N LEU A 240 -6.65 -2.16 -13.30
CA LEU A 240 -6.59 -2.27 -14.76
C LEU A 240 -5.64 -1.25 -15.40
N TYR A 241 -5.97 0.04 -15.34
CA TYR A 241 -5.21 1.09 -16.03
C TYR A 241 -3.92 1.44 -15.30
N GLY A 242 -3.89 1.38 -13.97
CA GLY A 242 -2.67 1.60 -13.22
C GLY A 242 -1.60 0.54 -13.48
N CYS A 243 -1.98 -0.74 -13.51
CA CYS A 243 -1.05 -1.81 -13.93
C CYS A 243 -0.68 -1.70 -15.41
N ARG A 244 -1.58 -1.23 -16.27
CA ARG A 244 -1.29 -0.97 -17.68
C ARG A 244 -0.17 0.06 -17.87
N GLU A 245 -0.18 1.13 -17.07
CA GLU A 245 0.86 2.16 -17.08
C GLU A 245 2.16 1.69 -16.41
N SER A 246 2.05 1.01 -15.27
CA SER A 246 3.19 0.83 -14.35
C SER A 246 3.95 -0.49 -14.48
N LEU A 247 3.34 -1.57 -14.98
CA LEU A 247 4.04 -2.86 -15.17
C LEU A 247 5.28 -2.68 -16.03
N ILE A 248 5.08 -2.07 -17.19
CA ILE A 248 6.13 -1.95 -18.20
C ILE A 248 7.20 -0.95 -17.79
N ASP A 249 6.83 0.06 -17.00
CA ASP A 249 7.79 0.98 -16.38
C ASP A 249 8.74 0.21 -15.46
N GLY A 250 8.20 -0.64 -14.56
CA GLY A 250 8.98 -1.51 -13.68
C GLY A 250 9.97 -2.40 -14.45
N ILE A 251 9.46 -3.13 -15.47
CA ILE A 251 10.31 -4.01 -16.30
C ILE A 251 11.41 -3.21 -17.02
N LYS A 252 11.06 -2.03 -17.56
CA LYS A 252 12.00 -1.22 -18.34
C LYS A 252 13.09 -0.59 -17.47
N ARG A 253 12.74 0.03 -16.34
CA ARG A 253 13.75 0.57 -15.40
C ARG A 253 14.66 -0.53 -14.86
N ALA A 254 14.11 -1.72 -14.64
CA ALA A 254 14.90 -2.86 -14.19
C ALA A 254 15.89 -3.34 -15.25
N THR A 255 15.47 -3.45 -16.52
CA THR A 255 16.22 -4.27 -17.50
C THR A 255 16.62 -3.58 -18.80
N ASP A 256 15.99 -2.47 -19.15
CA ASP A 256 16.11 -1.80 -20.46
C ASP A 256 15.80 -2.71 -21.68
N ILE A 257 15.22 -3.89 -21.44
CA ILE A 257 14.99 -4.90 -22.48
C ILE A 257 13.85 -4.48 -23.42
N MET A 258 14.05 -4.73 -24.71
CA MET A 258 13.05 -4.51 -25.76
C MET A 258 11.89 -5.50 -25.65
N ILE A 259 10.65 -5.01 -25.68
CA ILE A 259 9.44 -5.83 -25.56
C ILE A 259 8.92 -6.31 -26.92
N ALA A 260 9.06 -5.47 -27.95
CA ALA A 260 8.57 -5.78 -29.29
C ALA A 260 9.13 -7.11 -29.82
N GLY A 261 8.24 -7.97 -30.30
CA GLY A 261 8.59 -9.28 -30.83
C GLY A 261 8.83 -10.37 -29.78
N LYS A 262 8.96 -10.03 -28.49
CA LYS A 262 9.10 -11.03 -27.42
C LYS A 262 7.78 -11.71 -27.10
N VAL A 263 7.86 -12.99 -26.74
CA VAL A 263 6.72 -13.71 -26.16
C VAL A 263 6.64 -13.38 -24.67
N CYS A 264 5.52 -12.78 -24.25
CA CYS A 264 5.30 -12.34 -22.88
C CYS A 264 4.14 -13.16 -22.29
N VAL A 265 4.38 -13.84 -21.17
CA VAL A 265 3.39 -14.69 -20.50
C VAL A 265 2.81 -13.91 -19.32
N VAL A 266 1.49 -13.76 -19.29
CA VAL A 266 0.75 -13.15 -18.18
C VAL A 266 -0.07 -14.24 -17.50
N ALA A 267 0.27 -14.55 -16.25
CA ALA A 267 -0.44 -15.54 -15.45
C ALA A 267 -1.57 -14.88 -14.66
N GLY A 268 -2.80 -15.28 -14.94
CA GLY A 268 -4.02 -14.62 -14.46
C GLY A 268 -4.51 -13.57 -15.44
N TYR A 269 -5.83 -13.48 -15.59
CA TYR A 269 -6.48 -12.50 -16.47
C TYR A 269 -7.68 -11.83 -15.77
N GLY A 270 -7.53 -11.58 -14.47
CA GLY A 270 -8.32 -10.61 -13.73
C GLY A 270 -8.02 -9.17 -14.17
N ASP A 271 -8.33 -8.17 -13.36
CA ASP A 271 -8.13 -6.76 -13.75
C ASP A 271 -6.65 -6.40 -13.93
N VAL A 272 -5.79 -6.84 -13.00
CA VAL A 272 -4.32 -6.70 -13.09
C VAL A 272 -3.78 -7.39 -14.34
N GLY A 273 -4.19 -8.63 -14.59
CA GLY A 273 -3.78 -9.40 -15.77
C GLY A 273 -4.24 -8.75 -17.09
N LYS A 274 -5.47 -8.22 -17.14
CA LYS A 274 -5.98 -7.47 -18.30
C LYS A 274 -5.14 -6.23 -18.58
N GLY A 275 -4.80 -5.46 -17.55
CA GLY A 275 -3.97 -4.25 -17.67
C GLY A 275 -2.55 -4.58 -18.14
N SER A 276 -1.97 -5.60 -17.51
CA SER A 276 -0.64 -6.13 -17.81
C SER A 276 -0.52 -6.61 -19.26
N ALA A 277 -1.49 -7.42 -19.72
CA ALA A 277 -1.54 -7.91 -21.09
C ALA A 277 -1.67 -6.77 -22.12
N GLN A 278 -2.53 -5.77 -21.83
CA GLN A 278 -2.67 -4.59 -22.69
C GLN A 278 -1.36 -3.80 -22.79
N SER A 279 -0.65 -3.61 -21.67
CA SER A 279 0.63 -2.89 -21.62
C SER A 279 1.70 -3.54 -22.49
N LEU A 280 1.89 -4.85 -22.32
CA LEU A 280 2.88 -5.62 -23.06
C LEU A 280 2.56 -5.65 -24.56
N ARG A 281 1.28 -5.85 -24.92
CA ARG A 281 0.83 -5.84 -26.32
C ARG A 281 1.02 -4.47 -26.97
N ALA A 282 0.78 -3.37 -26.25
CA ALA A 282 0.94 -2.02 -26.78
C ALA A 282 2.39 -1.72 -27.21
N LEU A 283 3.39 -2.37 -26.60
CA LEU A 283 4.79 -2.29 -27.01
C LEU A 283 5.22 -3.39 -28.01
N GLY A 284 4.27 -4.07 -28.64
CA GLY A 284 4.54 -5.12 -29.64
C GLY A 284 4.92 -6.48 -29.06
N GLY A 285 4.69 -6.70 -27.76
CA GLY A 285 4.83 -8.01 -27.13
C GLY A 285 3.75 -8.99 -27.63
N ARG A 286 4.16 -10.23 -27.89
CA ARG A 286 3.27 -11.34 -28.23
C ARG A 286 2.79 -11.99 -26.94
N VAL A 287 1.60 -11.58 -26.48
CA VAL A 287 1.11 -11.97 -25.15
C VAL A 287 0.42 -13.33 -25.19
N ILE A 288 0.84 -14.22 -24.29
CA ILE A 288 0.18 -15.47 -23.93
C ILE A 288 -0.40 -15.31 -22.53
N VAL A 289 -1.60 -15.82 -22.30
CA VAL A 289 -2.28 -15.79 -21.01
C VAL A 289 -2.41 -17.20 -20.45
N THR A 290 -2.30 -17.34 -19.12
CA THR A 290 -2.70 -18.56 -18.41
C THR A 290 -3.85 -18.24 -17.46
N GLU A 291 -4.89 -19.06 -17.46
CA GLU A 291 -6.06 -18.84 -16.60
C GLU A 291 -6.67 -20.16 -16.12
N ILE A 292 -7.23 -20.11 -14.92
CA ILE A 292 -8.05 -21.16 -14.32
C ILE A 292 -9.56 -20.85 -14.45
N ASP A 293 -9.92 -19.57 -14.53
CA ASP A 293 -11.31 -19.14 -14.68
C ASP A 293 -11.70 -19.16 -16.18
N PRO A 294 -12.70 -19.95 -16.59
CA PRO A 294 -13.09 -20.08 -17.98
C PRO A 294 -13.68 -18.79 -18.58
N ILE A 295 -14.29 -17.92 -17.76
CA ILE A 295 -14.82 -16.62 -18.21
C ILE A 295 -13.66 -15.68 -18.52
N ASN A 296 -12.68 -15.57 -17.63
CA ASN A 296 -11.49 -14.75 -17.89
C ASN A 296 -10.66 -15.30 -19.06
N ALA A 297 -10.48 -16.62 -19.15
CA ALA A 297 -9.83 -17.27 -20.28
C ALA A 297 -10.54 -16.94 -21.61
N LEU A 298 -11.87 -17.04 -21.64
CA LEU A 298 -12.65 -16.67 -22.83
C LEU A 298 -12.49 -15.19 -23.17
N GLN A 299 -12.47 -14.29 -22.17
CA GLN A 299 -12.20 -12.86 -22.39
C GLN A 299 -10.81 -12.61 -23.00
N ALA A 300 -9.78 -13.33 -22.53
CA ALA A 300 -8.43 -13.23 -23.10
C ALA A 300 -8.41 -13.70 -24.57
N ALA A 301 -9.05 -14.84 -24.86
CA ALA A 301 -9.17 -15.36 -26.21
C ALA A 301 -9.94 -14.38 -27.13
N MET A 302 -11.04 -13.79 -26.65
CA MET A 302 -11.82 -12.79 -27.39
C MET A 302 -11.07 -11.48 -27.61
N ALA A 303 -10.10 -11.15 -26.75
CA ALA A 303 -9.17 -10.05 -26.98
C ALA A 303 -8.01 -10.42 -27.95
N GLY A 304 -7.95 -11.67 -28.42
CA GLY A 304 -6.96 -12.15 -29.37
C GLY A 304 -5.64 -12.60 -28.74
N TYR A 305 -5.63 -12.97 -27.46
CA TYR A 305 -4.50 -13.60 -26.80
C TYR A 305 -4.57 -15.12 -26.94
N GLU A 306 -3.41 -15.78 -27.12
CA GLU A 306 -3.32 -17.22 -26.91
C GLU A 306 -3.53 -17.51 -25.43
N VAL A 307 -4.36 -18.52 -25.11
CA VAL A 307 -4.57 -18.98 -23.74
C VAL A 307 -4.10 -20.43 -23.64
N THR A 308 -3.15 -20.71 -22.74
CA THR A 308 -2.64 -22.06 -22.50
C THR A 308 -2.22 -22.22 -21.03
N THR A 309 -1.64 -23.37 -20.67
CA THR A 309 -1.12 -23.67 -19.32
C THR A 309 0.25 -23.02 -19.11
N MET A 310 0.64 -22.82 -17.86
CA MET A 310 1.99 -22.34 -17.53
C MET A 310 3.08 -23.34 -17.97
N ASP A 311 2.79 -24.65 -17.90
CA ASP A 311 3.71 -25.68 -18.38
C ASP A 311 4.05 -25.48 -19.88
N GLU A 312 3.05 -25.26 -20.74
CA GLU A 312 3.30 -24.99 -22.15
C GLU A 312 3.91 -23.60 -22.37
N ALA A 313 3.39 -22.57 -21.70
CA ALA A 313 3.86 -21.19 -21.85
C ALA A 313 5.34 -21.03 -21.43
N SER A 314 5.79 -21.77 -20.42
CA SER A 314 7.18 -21.77 -19.92
C SER A 314 8.22 -22.18 -20.97
N THR A 315 7.80 -22.90 -22.02
CA THR A 315 8.68 -23.30 -23.13
C THR A 315 8.77 -22.25 -24.25
N LYS A 316 7.83 -21.29 -24.27
CA LYS A 316 7.66 -20.29 -25.35
C LYS A 316 8.06 -18.88 -24.91
N GLY A 317 7.83 -18.54 -23.63
CA GLY A 317 7.95 -17.19 -23.12
C GLY A 317 9.39 -16.71 -22.90
N GLN A 318 9.55 -15.38 -22.85
CA GLN A 318 10.80 -14.69 -22.53
C GLN A 318 10.63 -13.70 -21.38
N ILE A 319 9.40 -13.25 -21.13
CA ILE A 319 9.01 -12.39 -20.02
C ILE A 319 7.81 -13.05 -19.36
N TYR A 320 7.83 -13.23 -18.05
CA TYR A 320 6.81 -13.89 -17.27
C TYR A 320 6.33 -12.97 -16.17
N VAL A 321 5.03 -12.68 -16.16
CA VAL A 321 4.39 -11.76 -15.21
C VAL A 321 3.28 -12.49 -14.49
N THR A 322 3.37 -12.60 -13.16
CA THR A 322 2.31 -13.19 -12.33
C THR A 322 1.36 -12.10 -11.81
N THR A 323 0.05 -12.35 -11.90
CA THR A 323 -1.04 -11.39 -11.64
C THR A 323 -2.23 -12.03 -10.92
N THR A 324 -2.01 -13.14 -10.21
CA THR A 324 -3.09 -14.05 -9.77
C THR A 324 -3.56 -13.80 -8.35
N GLY A 325 -2.71 -13.23 -7.48
CA GLY A 325 -2.96 -13.20 -6.03
C GLY A 325 -2.95 -14.59 -5.37
N CYS A 326 -2.45 -15.62 -6.06
CA CYS A 326 -2.35 -17.00 -5.60
C CYS A 326 -0.90 -17.34 -5.18
N GLU A 327 -0.60 -18.62 -4.97
CA GLU A 327 0.74 -19.09 -4.63
C GLU A 327 1.25 -20.08 -5.70
N ASN A 328 2.58 -20.20 -5.83
CA ASN A 328 3.24 -21.24 -6.61
C ASN A 328 2.81 -21.29 -8.09
N ILE A 329 2.64 -20.13 -8.73
CA ILE A 329 2.30 -20.02 -10.15
C ILE A 329 3.51 -20.35 -11.03
N ILE A 330 4.68 -19.83 -10.65
CA ILE A 330 5.95 -20.15 -11.29
C ILE A 330 6.82 -20.94 -10.31
N VAL A 331 7.15 -22.18 -10.67
CA VAL A 331 7.87 -23.13 -9.81
C VAL A 331 9.05 -23.77 -10.56
N ASP A 332 9.81 -24.60 -9.86
CA ASP A 332 10.99 -25.33 -10.33
C ASP A 332 10.95 -25.81 -11.79
N ARG A 333 9.93 -26.58 -12.18
CA ARG A 333 9.82 -27.14 -13.53
C ARG A 333 9.64 -26.07 -14.61
N HIS A 334 9.01 -24.94 -14.27
CA HIS A 334 8.83 -23.82 -15.19
C HIS A 334 10.16 -23.11 -15.43
N PHE A 335 10.92 -22.80 -14.36
CA PHE A 335 12.26 -22.20 -14.48
C PHE A 335 13.18 -23.05 -15.35
N MET A 336 13.10 -24.38 -15.20
CA MET A 336 13.89 -25.31 -15.99
C MET A 336 13.47 -25.41 -17.46
N ASN A 337 12.35 -24.81 -17.87
CA ASN A 337 11.93 -24.72 -19.28
C ASN A 337 12.30 -23.39 -19.93
N MET A 338 12.41 -22.31 -19.12
CA MET A 338 12.61 -20.95 -19.61
C MET A 338 13.94 -20.76 -20.37
N PRO A 339 13.96 -19.95 -21.45
CA PRO A 339 15.19 -19.66 -22.18
C PRO A 339 16.20 -18.90 -21.31
N ASN A 340 17.47 -18.89 -21.72
CA ASN A 340 18.51 -18.14 -21.02
C ASN A 340 18.15 -16.64 -20.95
N ASP A 341 18.30 -16.06 -19.77
CA ASP A 341 17.98 -14.67 -19.45
C ASP A 341 16.49 -14.33 -19.64
N ALA A 342 15.60 -15.30 -19.38
CA ALA A 342 14.18 -15.01 -19.21
C ALA A 342 13.94 -14.07 -18.02
N ILE A 343 13.08 -13.08 -18.21
CA ILE A 343 12.67 -12.15 -17.13
C ILE A 343 11.45 -12.74 -16.42
N VAL A 344 11.51 -12.81 -15.10
CA VAL A 344 10.41 -13.25 -14.25
C VAL A 344 10.11 -12.16 -13.23
N CYS A 345 8.86 -11.74 -13.14
CA CYS A 345 8.42 -10.75 -12.17
C CYS A 345 6.97 -10.98 -11.75
N ASN A 346 6.61 -10.35 -10.64
CA ASN A 346 5.28 -10.41 -10.07
C ASN A 346 4.70 -9.00 -9.96
N ILE A 347 3.41 -8.84 -10.22
CA ILE A 347 2.67 -7.60 -9.96
C ILE A 347 1.37 -7.88 -9.18
N GLY A 348 1.16 -9.12 -8.71
CA GLY A 348 0.23 -9.41 -7.63
C GLY A 348 0.79 -9.02 -6.27
N HIS A 349 0.02 -9.22 -5.20
CA HIS A 349 0.26 -8.52 -3.92
C HIS A 349 1.40 -9.09 -3.05
N PHE A 350 1.58 -10.41 -2.97
CA PHE A 350 2.65 -11.04 -2.16
C PHE A 350 3.73 -11.66 -3.04
N ASP A 351 4.88 -12.02 -2.45
CA ASP A 351 6.00 -12.68 -3.14
C ASP A 351 5.84 -14.18 -3.37
N CYS A 352 4.72 -14.77 -2.94
CA CYS A 352 4.47 -16.22 -3.03
C CYS A 352 3.98 -16.71 -4.40
N GLU A 353 3.68 -15.83 -5.36
CA GLU A 353 3.31 -16.25 -6.72
C GLU A 353 4.47 -16.95 -7.46
N ILE A 354 5.71 -16.67 -7.06
CA ILE A 354 6.93 -17.22 -7.64
C ILE A 354 7.68 -17.98 -6.54
N ASP A 355 8.12 -19.21 -6.82
CA ASP A 355 8.94 -19.99 -5.89
C ASP A 355 10.39 -19.48 -5.85
N VAL A 356 10.59 -18.30 -5.26
CA VAL A 356 11.90 -17.65 -5.09
C VAL A 356 12.78 -18.45 -4.15
N ALA A 357 12.19 -19.10 -3.14
CA ALA A 357 12.91 -19.97 -2.21
C ALA A 357 13.63 -21.13 -2.94
N TRP A 358 12.99 -21.70 -3.98
CA TRP A 358 13.65 -22.69 -4.81
C TRP A 358 14.84 -22.12 -5.58
N LEU A 359 14.73 -20.91 -6.15
CA LEU A 359 15.83 -20.24 -6.85
C LEU A 359 17.03 -20.02 -5.91
N GLU A 360 16.80 -19.42 -4.74
CA GLU A 360 17.85 -19.17 -3.73
C GLU A 360 18.55 -20.46 -3.29
N LYS A 361 17.81 -21.57 -3.21
CA LYS A 361 18.37 -22.87 -2.80
C LYS A 361 19.10 -23.62 -3.92
N ASN A 362 18.70 -23.44 -5.18
CA ASN A 362 19.10 -24.33 -6.28
C ASN A 362 19.91 -23.66 -7.40
N ALA A 363 20.10 -22.34 -7.33
CA ALA A 363 20.80 -21.55 -8.35
C ALA A 363 21.84 -20.62 -7.72
N GLU A 364 22.84 -20.23 -8.51
CA GLU A 364 23.83 -19.24 -8.08
C GLU A 364 23.33 -17.83 -8.39
N LYS A 365 23.10 -17.03 -7.35
CA LYS A 365 22.59 -15.65 -7.45
C LYS A 365 23.73 -14.67 -7.71
N THR A 366 23.58 -13.86 -8.75
CA THR A 366 24.37 -12.65 -9.00
C THR A 366 23.46 -11.44 -8.96
N ASN A 367 23.67 -10.53 -8.01
CA ASN A 367 22.98 -9.26 -8.01
C ASN A 367 23.55 -8.35 -9.12
N ILE A 368 22.69 -7.89 -10.03
CA ILE A 368 23.08 -7.00 -11.14
C ILE A 368 23.05 -5.54 -10.67
N LYS A 369 21.97 -5.19 -9.98
CA LYS A 369 21.73 -3.90 -9.30
C LYS A 369 20.60 -4.11 -8.28
N PRO A 370 20.29 -3.14 -7.40
CA PRO A 370 19.17 -3.27 -6.47
C PRO A 370 17.89 -3.73 -7.19
N GLN A 371 17.24 -4.75 -6.63
CA GLN A 371 16.00 -5.37 -7.13
C GLN A 371 16.12 -6.04 -8.51
N VAL A 372 17.32 -6.32 -9.01
CA VAL A 372 17.54 -7.09 -10.24
C VAL A 372 18.58 -8.16 -9.99
N ASP A 373 18.12 -9.40 -9.90
CA ASP A 373 18.95 -10.57 -9.61
C ASP A 373 18.97 -11.52 -10.79
N ARG A 374 20.14 -12.11 -11.04
CA ARG A 374 20.35 -13.09 -12.09
C ARG A 374 20.77 -14.42 -11.47
N TYR A 375 19.98 -15.47 -11.69
CA TYR A 375 20.18 -16.80 -11.14
C TYR A 375 20.70 -17.76 -12.20
N LEU A 376 21.91 -18.30 -12.02
CA LEU A 376 22.47 -19.36 -12.86
C LEU A 376 21.92 -20.73 -12.40
N LEU A 377 21.13 -21.36 -13.26
CA LEU A 377 20.53 -22.67 -13.02
C LEU A 377 21.51 -23.81 -13.35
N LYS A 378 21.24 -25.01 -12.81
CA LYS A 378 22.03 -26.24 -13.06
C LYS A 378 22.11 -26.65 -14.54
N ASN A 379 21.16 -26.21 -15.37
CA ASN A 379 21.17 -26.47 -16.81
C ASN A 379 22.02 -25.45 -17.61
N GLY A 380 22.71 -24.54 -16.93
CA GLY A 380 23.57 -23.52 -17.55
C GLY A 380 22.84 -22.27 -18.06
N ARG A 381 21.50 -22.23 -17.95
CA ARG A 381 20.71 -21.04 -18.30
C ARG A 381 20.51 -20.13 -17.09
N HIS A 382 20.23 -18.87 -17.36
CA HIS A 382 19.95 -17.87 -16.34
C HIS A 382 18.48 -17.47 -16.32
N ILE A 383 18.00 -17.06 -15.14
CA ILE A 383 16.74 -16.35 -14.92
C ILE A 383 17.06 -14.97 -14.36
N ILE A 384 16.40 -13.93 -14.88
CA ILE A 384 16.43 -12.58 -14.31
C ILE A 384 15.16 -12.41 -13.48
N LEU A 385 15.30 -12.33 -12.16
CA LEU A 385 14.20 -12.09 -11.24
C LEU A 385 14.17 -10.60 -10.85
N LEU A 386 12.99 -10.00 -10.91
CA LEU A 386 12.79 -8.61 -10.52
C LEU A 386 12.18 -8.50 -9.13
N ALA A 387 12.67 -7.55 -8.34
CA ALA A 387 12.20 -7.20 -7.01
C ALA A 387 12.05 -8.39 -6.04
N GLU A 388 12.91 -9.41 -6.19
CA GLU A 388 12.86 -10.64 -5.37
C GLU A 388 11.48 -11.32 -5.39
N GLY A 389 10.73 -11.16 -6.49
CA GLY A 389 9.37 -11.71 -6.62
C GLY A 389 8.25 -10.86 -5.98
N ARG A 390 8.56 -9.69 -5.43
CA ARG A 390 7.57 -8.70 -4.95
C ARG A 390 7.03 -7.85 -6.11
N LEU A 391 6.09 -6.94 -5.80
CA LEU A 391 5.44 -6.06 -6.80
C LEU A 391 6.47 -5.28 -7.62
N VAL A 392 6.62 -5.64 -8.89
CA VAL A 392 7.64 -5.08 -9.79
C VAL A 392 7.41 -3.61 -10.12
N ASN A 393 6.16 -3.18 -10.23
CA ASN A 393 5.80 -1.80 -10.56
C ASN A 393 6.19 -0.81 -9.44
N LEU A 394 6.19 -1.25 -8.18
CA LEU A 394 6.61 -0.46 -7.01
C LEU A 394 8.07 -0.73 -6.62
N GLY A 395 8.51 -1.98 -6.70
CA GLY A 395 9.87 -2.38 -6.37
C GLY A 395 10.89 -1.82 -7.35
N CYS A 396 10.61 -1.89 -8.65
CA CYS A 396 11.52 -1.47 -9.72
C CYS A 396 11.13 -0.12 -10.37
N ALA A 397 9.98 0.46 -10.04
CA ALA A 397 9.56 1.78 -10.50
C ALA A 397 8.86 2.57 -9.38
N MET A 398 7.84 3.37 -9.73
CA MET A 398 7.18 4.29 -8.80
C MET A 398 5.70 3.96 -8.58
N GLY A 399 5.28 2.74 -8.93
CA GLY A 399 3.89 2.32 -8.84
C GLY A 399 2.98 3.02 -9.83
N HIS A 400 1.71 3.13 -9.46
CA HIS A 400 0.68 3.68 -10.32
C HIS A 400 0.74 5.21 -10.38
N PRO A 401 0.45 5.85 -11.54
CA PRO A 401 0.45 7.30 -11.65
C PRO A 401 -0.58 7.99 -10.73
N SER A 402 -0.31 9.24 -10.37
CA SER A 402 -1.14 10.01 -9.43
C SER A 402 -2.62 10.09 -9.82
N PHE A 403 -2.93 10.25 -11.11
CA PHE A 403 -4.32 10.36 -11.57
C PHE A 403 -5.17 9.12 -11.28
N VAL A 404 -4.63 7.92 -11.50
CA VAL A 404 -5.39 6.70 -11.21
C VAL A 404 -5.51 6.48 -9.71
N MET A 405 -4.42 6.72 -8.94
CA MET A 405 -4.43 6.64 -7.48
C MET A 405 -5.37 7.64 -6.83
N SER A 406 -5.63 8.79 -7.47
CA SER A 406 -6.65 9.73 -7.02
C SER A 406 -8.03 9.08 -6.93
N ASN A 407 -8.37 8.12 -7.79
CA ASN A 407 -9.65 7.42 -7.71
C ASN A 407 -9.70 6.51 -6.48
N SER A 408 -8.69 5.65 -6.31
CA SER A 408 -8.58 4.74 -5.16
C SER A 408 -8.57 5.49 -3.84
N PHE A 409 -7.76 6.54 -3.74
CA PHE A 409 -7.61 7.30 -2.51
C PHE A 409 -8.80 8.21 -2.22
N THR A 410 -9.53 8.68 -3.24
CA THR A 410 -10.83 9.33 -3.00
C THR A 410 -11.82 8.34 -2.39
N ASN A 411 -11.85 7.09 -2.87
CA ASN A 411 -12.66 6.04 -2.22
C ASN A 411 -12.20 5.78 -0.79
N GLN A 412 -10.89 5.69 -0.52
CA GLN A 412 -10.36 5.53 0.84
C GLN A 412 -10.83 6.65 1.77
N VAL A 413 -10.69 7.91 1.36
CA VAL A 413 -11.12 9.04 2.20
C VAL A 413 -12.63 9.01 2.44
N LEU A 414 -13.44 8.68 1.42
CA LEU A 414 -14.88 8.53 1.60
C LEU A 414 -15.24 7.36 2.54
N ALA A 415 -14.53 6.24 2.46
CA ALA A 415 -14.71 5.11 3.38
C ALA A 415 -14.37 5.50 4.82
N GLN A 416 -13.26 6.22 5.04
CA GLN A 416 -12.88 6.75 6.35
C GLN A 416 -13.93 7.73 6.89
N ILE A 417 -14.49 8.61 6.05
CA ILE A 417 -15.58 9.52 6.44
C ILE A 417 -16.83 8.72 6.83
N GLU A 418 -17.24 7.71 6.06
CA GLU A 418 -18.41 6.88 6.38
C GLU A 418 -18.23 6.13 7.70
N LEU A 419 -17.10 5.44 7.89
CA LEU A 419 -16.79 4.73 9.14
C LEU A 419 -16.70 5.67 10.34
N TRP A 420 -16.16 6.87 10.16
CA TRP A 420 -16.03 7.84 11.25
C TRP A 420 -17.36 8.47 11.63
N THR A 421 -18.13 8.94 10.65
CA THR A 421 -19.31 9.80 10.86
C THR A 421 -20.62 9.02 10.96
N LYS A 422 -20.65 7.77 10.49
CA LYS A 422 -21.84 6.91 10.44
C LYS A 422 -21.54 5.49 10.91
N SER A 423 -20.67 5.34 11.91
CA SER A 423 -20.26 4.04 12.45
C SER A 423 -21.44 3.16 12.90
N ASP A 424 -22.55 3.77 13.31
CA ASP A 424 -23.79 3.09 13.71
C ASP A 424 -24.51 2.36 12.56
N LYS A 425 -24.19 2.69 11.30
CA LYS A 425 -24.78 2.06 10.11
C LYS A 425 -24.06 0.79 9.67
N TYR A 426 -22.89 0.51 10.21
CA TYR A 426 -22.04 -0.60 9.78
C TYR A 426 -21.87 -1.62 10.91
N SER A 427 -22.54 -2.77 10.77
CA SER A 427 -22.30 -3.92 11.65
C SER A 427 -20.96 -4.58 11.34
N ILE A 428 -20.42 -5.38 12.26
CA ILE A 428 -19.23 -6.21 11.98
C ILE A 428 -19.51 -7.07 10.73
N GLY A 429 -18.62 -6.96 9.74
CA GLY A 429 -18.81 -7.51 8.40
C GLY A 429 -18.06 -6.68 7.36
N VAL A 430 -18.07 -7.15 6.11
CA VAL A 430 -17.50 -6.44 4.95
C VAL A 430 -18.61 -5.74 4.18
N HIS A 431 -18.48 -4.44 3.97
CA HIS A 431 -19.46 -3.56 3.34
C HIS A 431 -18.87 -2.89 2.09
N MET A 432 -19.75 -2.44 1.20
CA MET A 432 -19.38 -1.64 0.03
C MET A 432 -19.67 -0.16 0.27
N LEU A 433 -18.91 0.72 -0.39
CA LEU A 433 -19.33 2.11 -0.53
C LEU A 433 -20.66 2.17 -1.32
N PRO A 434 -21.60 3.07 -0.94
CA PRO A 434 -22.78 3.31 -1.74
C PRO A 434 -22.43 3.68 -3.18
N LYS A 435 -23.14 3.12 -4.16
CA LYS A 435 -22.90 3.36 -5.59
C LYS A 435 -22.88 4.84 -5.98
N LYS A 436 -23.67 5.67 -5.29
CA LYS A 436 -23.68 7.12 -5.49
C LYS A 436 -22.35 7.79 -5.15
N LEU A 437 -21.62 7.30 -4.15
CA LEU A 437 -20.29 7.78 -3.81
C LEU A 437 -19.26 7.32 -4.84
N ASP A 438 -19.40 6.10 -5.35
CA ASP A 438 -18.55 5.57 -6.43
C ASP A 438 -18.69 6.41 -7.72
N GLU A 439 -19.93 6.77 -8.08
CA GLU A 439 -20.19 7.71 -9.19
C GLU A 439 -19.68 9.13 -8.91
N GLU A 440 -19.74 9.58 -7.66
CA GLU A 440 -19.14 10.86 -7.24
C GLU A 440 -17.63 10.84 -7.46
N VAL A 441 -16.93 9.75 -7.07
CA VAL A 441 -15.50 9.60 -7.33
C VAL A 441 -15.22 9.77 -8.82
N ALA A 442 -15.93 9.07 -9.70
CA ALA A 442 -15.73 9.21 -11.15
C ALA A 442 -15.95 10.66 -11.61
N ALA A 443 -17.07 11.27 -11.20
CA ALA A 443 -17.44 12.62 -11.59
C ALA A 443 -16.39 13.68 -11.20
N LEU A 444 -15.75 13.53 -10.03
CA LEU A 444 -14.70 14.44 -9.54
C LEU A 444 -13.45 14.46 -10.42
N HIS A 445 -13.23 13.44 -11.27
CA HIS A 445 -12.06 13.34 -12.14
C HIS A 445 -12.32 13.83 -13.58
N LEU A 446 -13.58 13.93 -14.01
CA LEU A 446 -13.92 14.14 -15.43
C LEU A 446 -13.48 15.50 -15.97
N ASN A 447 -13.64 16.56 -15.19
CA ASN A 447 -13.27 17.92 -15.62
C ASN A 447 -11.76 18.04 -15.90
N HIS A 448 -10.92 17.33 -15.14
CA HIS A 448 -9.47 17.31 -15.35
C HIS A 448 -9.09 16.76 -16.73
N LEU A 449 -9.88 15.81 -17.24
CA LEU A 449 -9.72 15.21 -18.57
C LEU A 449 -10.51 15.96 -19.66
N GLY A 450 -11.19 17.04 -19.34
CA GLY A 450 -12.08 17.76 -20.27
C GLY A 450 -13.32 16.96 -20.69
N VAL A 451 -13.70 15.92 -19.95
CA VAL A 451 -14.88 15.09 -20.24
C VAL A 451 -16.15 15.81 -19.79
N LYS A 452 -17.14 15.91 -20.70
CA LYS A 452 -18.42 16.55 -20.43
C LYS A 452 -19.53 15.50 -20.33
N LEU A 453 -20.23 15.48 -19.21
CA LEU A 453 -21.38 14.59 -19.03
C LEU A 453 -22.64 15.18 -19.66
N THR A 454 -23.46 14.30 -20.24
CA THR A 454 -24.84 14.63 -20.60
C THR A 454 -25.73 14.47 -19.37
N THR A 455 -26.71 15.34 -19.20
CA THR A 455 -27.73 15.23 -18.14
C THR A 455 -29.00 14.61 -18.70
N LEU A 456 -29.56 13.61 -18.00
CA LEU A 456 -30.85 13.05 -18.37
C LEU A 456 -31.94 14.12 -18.30
N THR A 457 -32.83 14.16 -19.28
CA THR A 457 -34.08 14.92 -19.12
C THR A 457 -35.00 14.20 -18.13
N PRO A 458 -35.95 14.90 -17.49
CA PRO A 458 -36.94 14.26 -16.62
C PRO A 458 -37.70 13.10 -17.28
N GLU A 459 -37.97 13.20 -18.59
CA GLU A 459 -38.64 12.17 -19.38
C GLU A 459 -37.76 10.93 -19.55
N GLN A 460 -36.46 11.11 -19.82
CA GLN A 460 -35.50 10.00 -19.93
C GLN A 460 -35.30 9.30 -18.58
N ALA A 461 -35.16 10.06 -17.51
CA ALA A 461 -35.06 9.55 -16.14
C ALA A 461 -36.29 8.70 -15.77
N LYS A 462 -37.50 9.19 -16.08
CA LYS A 462 -38.75 8.43 -15.89
C LYS A 462 -38.80 7.16 -16.75
N TYR A 463 -38.34 7.21 -18.00
CA TYR A 463 -38.32 6.05 -18.89
C TYR A 463 -37.40 4.94 -18.39
N LEU A 464 -36.24 5.31 -17.84
CA LEU A 464 -35.26 4.38 -17.29
C LEU A 464 -35.54 3.96 -15.84
N ASP A 465 -36.58 4.53 -15.21
CA ASP A 465 -36.88 4.37 -13.78
C ASP A 465 -35.65 4.66 -12.91
N THR A 466 -34.98 5.78 -13.18
CA THR A 466 -33.72 6.16 -12.54
C THR A 466 -33.69 7.68 -12.27
N PRO A 467 -33.21 8.17 -11.11
CA PRO A 467 -33.11 9.60 -10.87
C PRO A 467 -32.18 10.31 -11.86
N VAL A 468 -32.44 11.59 -12.16
CA VAL A 468 -31.58 12.41 -13.05
C VAL A 468 -30.14 12.47 -12.54
N GLU A 469 -29.97 12.49 -11.22
CA GLU A 469 -28.67 12.52 -10.54
C GLU A 469 -28.12 11.11 -10.25
N GLY A 470 -28.80 10.03 -10.64
CA GLY A 470 -28.42 8.67 -10.28
C GLY A 470 -28.78 8.27 -8.83
N PRO A 471 -28.33 7.10 -8.35
CA PRO A 471 -27.39 6.19 -9.01
C PRO A 471 -27.92 5.64 -10.34
N TYR A 472 -27.07 5.54 -11.35
CA TYR A 472 -27.45 5.29 -12.74
C TYR A 472 -27.55 3.81 -13.13
N LYS A 473 -27.13 2.91 -12.24
CA LYS A 473 -27.02 1.47 -12.50
C LYS A 473 -27.46 0.68 -11.27
N PRO A 474 -28.05 -0.51 -11.46
CA PRO A 474 -28.37 -1.38 -10.34
C PRO A 474 -27.11 -1.92 -9.67
N ASP A 475 -27.25 -2.42 -8.44
CA ASP A 475 -26.10 -2.87 -7.62
C ASP A 475 -25.32 -4.02 -8.26
N HIS A 476 -25.99 -4.95 -8.94
CA HIS A 476 -25.39 -6.10 -9.60
C HIS A 476 -24.71 -5.78 -10.95
N TYR A 477 -24.72 -4.52 -11.38
CA TYR A 477 -24.12 -4.12 -12.64
C TYR A 477 -22.59 -4.22 -12.56
N ARG A 478 -21.97 -4.88 -13.55
CA ARG A 478 -20.53 -5.09 -13.61
C ARG A 478 -19.85 -3.96 -14.38
N TYR A 479 -19.97 -2.72 -13.86
CA TYR A 479 -19.49 -1.45 -14.44
C TYR A 479 -20.42 -0.73 -15.38
#